data_AF-A0A8H2WC68-F1
#
_entry.id   AF-A0A8H2WC68-F1
#
_cell.length_a   1.000
_cell.length_b   1.000
_cell.length_c   1.000
_cell.angle_alpha   90.00
_cell.angle_beta   90.00
_cell.angle_gamma   90.00
#
_symmetry.space_group_name_H-M   'P 1'
#
loop_
_entity.id
_entity.type
_entity.pdbx_description
1 polymer ?
#
loop_
_entity_poly.entity_id
_entity_poly.type
_entity_poly.pdbx_seq_one_letter_code
_entity_poly.pdbx_strand_id
1 'polypeptide(L)'
;MRGIDSDVNEYTQKRASLIEAENALRFDAEAIAGATENEKRAAEIVNTLRVREVNEIWKASEGSGMLMHPDMGFLTVRGAIMNTELYRTIKKLPKGGLLRGHMNTMCDVEFIYRLALDYPAIHVRVGSRISPNAPLPLPEFKPLAPELALEYAN
;
A
#
# COMPACT_ATOMS: atom_id res chain seq x y z
N MET A 1 18.91 -25.75 -42.74
CA MET A 1 18.77 -24.48 -42.00
C MET A 1 17.37 -23.84 -42.10
N ARG A 2 16.66 -23.93 -43.24
CA ARG A 2 15.28 -23.36 -43.41
C ARG A 2 14.16 -23.90 -42.48
N GLY A 3 14.35 -25.02 -41.78
CA GLY A 3 13.31 -25.60 -40.92
C GLY A 3 13.21 -25.00 -39.52
N ILE A 4 14.32 -24.48 -38.97
CA ILE A 4 14.37 -23.92 -37.61
C ILE A 4 13.80 -22.48 -37.60
N ASP A 5 14.09 -21.69 -38.63
CA ASP A 5 13.58 -20.32 -38.74
C ASP A 5 12.05 -20.27 -38.91
N SER A 6 11.46 -21.28 -39.57
CA SER A 6 10.00 -21.42 -39.70
C SER A 6 9.33 -21.73 -38.36
N ASP A 7 9.95 -22.58 -37.54
CA ASP A 7 9.46 -23.00 -36.23
C ASP A 7 9.53 -21.86 -35.20
N VAL A 8 10.63 -21.08 -35.21
CA VAL A 8 10.78 -19.89 -34.37
C VAL A 8 9.77 -18.80 -34.74
N ASN A 9 9.49 -18.61 -36.02
CA ASN A 9 8.51 -17.62 -36.47
C ASN A 9 7.07 -18.04 -36.09
N GLU A 10 6.72 -19.31 -36.27
CA GLU A 10 5.42 -19.86 -35.83
C GLU A 10 5.25 -19.73 -34.31
N TYR A 11 6.28 -20.07 -33.53
CA TYR A 11 6.29 -19.87 -32.09
C TYR A 11 6.05 -18.40 -31.72
N THR A 12 6.75 -17.47 -32.37
CA THR A 12 6.63 -16.03 -32.10
C THR A 12 5.22 -15.51 -32.39
N GLN A 13 4.61 -15.98 -33.47
CA GLN A 13 3.22 -15.63 -33.83
C GLN A 13 2.21 -16.18 -32.81
N LYS A 14 2.34 -17.46 -32.43
CA LYS A 14 1.47 -18.05 -31.40
C LYS A 14 1.61 -17.34 -30.06
N ARG A 15 2.84 -17.00 -29.67
CA ARG A 15 3.11 -16.24 -28.44
C ARG A 15 2.48 -14.84 -28.50
N ALA A 16 2.61 -14.13 -29.61
CA ALA A 16 1.98 -12.83 -29.80
C ALA A 16 0.45 -12.93 -29.71
N SER A 17 -0.15 -13.92 -30.36
CA SER A 17 -1.59 -14.18 -30.31
C SER A 17 -2.10 -14.47 -28.89
N LEU A 18 -1.33 -15.24 -28.09
CA LEU A 18 -1.67 -15.47 -26.68
C LEU A 18 -1.60 -14.20 -25.84
N ILE A 19 -0.57 -13.37 -26.03
CA ILE A 19 -0.43 -12.08 -25.32
C ILE A 19 -1.58 -11.14 -25.68
N GLU A 20 -1.96 -11.07 -26.96
CA GLU A 20 -3.11 -10.27 -27.40
C GLU A 20 -4.42 -10.78 -26.79
N ALA A 21 -4.63 -12.10 -26.76
CA ALA A 21 -5.81 -12.70 -26.14
C ALA A 21 -5.88 -12.39 -24.64
N GLU A 22 -4.76 -12.48 -23.91
CA GLU A 22 -4.70 -12.11 -22.49
C GLU A 22 -4.98 -10.63 -22.28
N ASN A 23 -4.38 -9.75 -23.10
CA ASN A 23 -4.59 -8.31 -23.00
C ASN A 23 -6.05 -7.92 -23.27
N ALA A 24 -6.71 -8.58 -24.22
CA ALA A 24 -8.12 -8.36 -24.53
C ALA A 24 -9.07 -8.79 -23.38
N LEU A 25 -8.66 -9.72 -22.52
CA LEU A 25 -9.45 -10.21 -21.38
C LEU A 25 -9.25 -9.40 -20.09
N ARG A 26 -8.37 -8.40 -20.08
CA ARG A 26 -8.13 -7.57 -18.90
C ARG A 26 -9.37 -6.74 -18.57
N PHE A 27 -9.60 -6.51 -17.27
CA PHE A 27 -10.72 -5.68 -16.80
C PHE A 27 -10.67 -4.23 -17.33
N ASP A 28 -9.49 -3.74 -17.70
CA ASP A 28 -9.21 -2.39 -18.17
C ASP A 28 -9.00 -2.30 -19.69
N ALA A 29 -9.22 -3.39 -20.45
CA ALA A 29 -8.92 -3.45 -21.88
C ALA A 29 -9.64 -2.36 -22.70
N GLU A 30 -10.93 -2.17 -22.48
CA GLU A 30 -11.73 -1.14 -23.16
C GLU A 30 -11.24 0.29 -22.83
N ALA A 31 -10.92 0.53 -21.55
CA ALA A 31 -10.41 1.83 -21.11
C ALA A 31 -9.03 2.14 -21.73
N ILE A 32 -8.16 1.14 -21.85
CA ILE A 32 -6.86 1.28 -22.52
C ILE A 32 -7.04 1.52 -24.03
N ALA A 33 -7.95 0.79 -24.68
CA ALA A 33 -8.23 0.96 -26.11
C ALA A 33 -8.77 2.36 -26.43
N GLY A 34 -9.59 2.93 -25.53
CA GLY A 34 -10.15 4.27 -25.65
C GLY A 34 -9.26 5.41 -25.14
N ALA A 35 -8.06 5.12 -24.63
CA ALA A 35 -7.21 6.12 -23.98
C ALA A 35 -6.74 7.22 -24.96
N THR A 36 -6.78 8.45 -24.49
CA THR A 36 -6.22 9.61 -25.19
C THR A 36 -4.69 9.57 -25.23
N GLU A 37 -4.07 10.34 -26.11
CA GLU A 37 -2.60 10.42 -26.18
C GLU A 37 -1.96 10.91 -24.87
N ASN A 38 -2.63 11.80 -24.14
CA ASN A 38 -2.18 12.25 -22.82
C ASN A 38 -2.24 11.12 -21.78
N GLU A 39 -3.29 10.31 -21.80
CA GLU A 39 -3.42 9.15 -20.89
C GLU A 39 -2.38 8.09 -21.22
N LYS A 40 -2.14 7.80 -22.50
CA LYS A 40 -1.07 6.90 -22.94
C LYS A 40 0.31 7.40 -22.48
N ARG A 41 0.59 8.70 -22.66
CA ARG A 41 1.83 9.30 -22.19
C ARG A 41 1.97 9.25 -20.67
N ALA A 42 0.89 9.49 -19.93
CA ALA A 42 0.89 9.36 -18.48
C ALA A 42 1.16 7.91 -18.04
N ALA A 43 0.54 6.93 -18.69
CA ALA A 43 0.77 5.51 -18.44
C ALA A 43 2.23 5.10 -18.72
N GLU A 44 2.82 5.59 -19.80
CA GLU A 44 4.24 5.39 -20.13
C GLU A 44 5.15 5.92 -19.01
N ILE A 45 4.93 7.17 -18.56
CA ILE A 45 5.69 7.77 -17.46
C ILE A 45 5.59 6.92 -16.19
N VAL A 46 4.37 6.53 -15.80
CA VAL A 46 4.15 5.69 -14.61
C VAL A 46 4.86 4.33 -14.75
N ASN A 47 4.85 3.73 -15.94
CA ASN A 47 5.55 2.48 -16.19
C ASN A 47 7.07 2.64 -16.11
N THR A 48 7.63 3.75 -16.62
CA THR A 48 9.06 4.07 -16.45
C THR A 48 9.42 4.23 -14.98
N LEU A 49 8.61 4.94 -14.19
CA LEU A 49 8.82 5.06 -12.74
C LEU A 49 8.82 3.69 -12.05
N ARG A 50 7.89 2.80 -12.43
CA ARG A 50 7.81 1.44 -11.90
C ARG A 50 9.06 0.61 -12.20
N VAL A 51 9.54 0.62 -13.45
CA VAL A 51 10.75 -0.11 -13.85
C VAL A 51 11.98 0.44 -13.12
N ARG A 52 12.09 1.76 -13.00
CA ARG A 52 13.19 2.40 -12.28
C ARG A 52 13.18 2.02 -10.80
N GLU A 53 12.02 2.05 -10.15
CA GLU A 53 11.88 1.63 -8.74
C GLU A 53 12.31 0.17 -8.51
N VAL A 54 11.92 -0.75 -9.41
CA VAL A 54 12.36 -2.15 -9.37
C VAL A 54 13.88 -2.29 -9.39
N ASN A 55 14.56 -1.54 -10.25
CA ASN A 55 16.00 -1.66 -10.38
C ASN A 55 16.75 -0.96 -9.25
N GLU A 56 16.34 0.25 -8.87
CA GLU A 56 17.07 1.11 -7.93
C GLU A 56 16.78 0.80 -6.46
N ILE A 57 15.60 0.24 -6.14
CA ILE A 57 15.20 0.01 -4.75
C ILE A 57 15.12 -1.48 -4.47
N TRP A 58 14.34 -2.22 -5.28
CA TRP A 58 14.04 -3.62 -4.98
C TRP A 58 15.21 -4.55 -5.33
N LYS A 59 15.89 -4.34 -6.47
CA LYS A 59 17.05 -5.13 -6.90
C LYS A 59 18.40 -4.63 -6.36
N ALA A 60 18.53 -3.34 -6.09
CA ALA A 60 19.76 -2.77 -5.50
C ALA A 60 20.09 -3.35 -4.11
N SER A 61 19.08 -3.93 -3.45
CA SER A 61 19.17 -4.53 -2.13
C SER A 61 20.01 -5.81 -2.08
N GLU A 62 20.23 -6.48 -3.22
CA GLU A 62 21.01 -7.73 -3.35
C GLU A 62 22.49 -7.57 -2.92
N GLY A 63 23.04 -6.35 -2.92
CA GLY A 63 24.41 -6.05 -2.49
C GLY A 63 24.56 -5.41 -1.11
N SER A 64 23.45 -5.02 -0.45
CA SER A 64 23.46 -4.18 0.77
C SER A 64 23.36 -4.98 2.08
N GLY A 65 23.23 -6.31 2.00
CA GLY A 65 23.01 -7.19 3.16
C GLY A 65 21.58 -7.17 3.72
N MET A 66 20.74 -6.23 3.29
CA MET A 66 19.32 -6.19 3.59
C MET A 66 18.56 -6.28 2.26
N LEU A 67 18.24 -7.51 1.84
CA LEU A 67 17.31 -7.74 0.74
C LEU A 67 16.03 -6.96 1.07
N MET A 68 15.57 -6.09 0.17
CA MET A 68 14.32 -5.37 0.29
C MET A 68 13.48 -5.79 -0.90
N HIS A 69 12.40 -6.52 -0.64
CA HIS A 69 11.48 -6.98 -1.67
C HIS A 69 10.05 -6.57 -1.32
N PRO A 70 9.18 -6.41 -2.32
CA PRO A 70 7.77 -6.08 -2.11
C PRO A 70 7.04 -7.04 -1.17
N ASP A 71 7.51 -8.28 -1.06
CA ASP A 71 6.90 -9.34 -0.24
C ASP A 71 7.23 -9.25 1.26
N MET A 72 8.07 -8.29 1.66
CA MET A 72 8.38 -8.07 3.07
C MET A 72 7.23 -7.43 3.82
N GLY A 73 7.18 -7.66 5.13
CA GLY A 73 6.21 -7.02 6.00
C GLY A 73 6.17 -5.51 5.80
N PHE A 74 4.97 -4.95 5.62
CA PHE A 74 4.79 -3.54 5.24
C PHE A 74 5.55 -2.57 6.15
N LEU A 75 5.58 -2.81 7.46
CA LEU A 75 6.29 -1.93 8.40
C LEU A 75 7.81 -1.89 8.16
N THR A 76 8.40 -2.96 7.62
CA THR A 76 9.82 -3.02 7.24
C THR A 76 10.11 -2.14 6.03
N VAL A 77 9.25 -2.18 5.02
CA VAL A 77 9.47 -1.50 3.72
C VAL A 77 8.76 -0.15 3.60
N ARG A 78 7.89 0.21 4.56
CA ARG A 78 7.08 1.44 4.54
C ARG A 78 7.92 2.68 4.26
N GLY A 79 9.05 2.81 4.95
CA GLY A 79 9.95 3.96 4.79
C GLY A 79 10.50 4.09 3.36
N ALA A 80 10.86 2.97 2.73
CA ALA A 80 11.31 2.95 1.34
C ALA A 80 10.16 3.32 0.38
N ILE A 81 9.00 2.67 0.51
CA ILE A 81 7.82 2.90 -0.34
C ILE A 81 7.39 4.38 -0.30
N MET A 82 7.32 4.98 0.89
CA MET A 82 6.84 6.36 1.03
C MET A 82 7.76 7.40 0.37
N ASN A 83 9.01 7.04 0.11
CA ASN A 83 10.01 7.90 -0.51
C ASN A 83 10.09 7.76 -2.03
N THR A 84 9.39 6.80 -2.65
CA THR A 84 9.50 6.58 -4.09
C THR A 84 8.70 7.61 -4.90
N GLU A 85 9.20 7.94 -6.08
CA GLU A 85 8.46 8.84 -7.00
C GLU A 85 7.16 8.20 -7.49
N LEU A 86 7.12 6.87 -7.62
CA LEU A 86 5.91 6.14 -7.98
C LEU A 86 4.83 6.32 -6.89
N TYR A 87 5.18 6.14 -5.61
CA TYR A 87 4.24 6.34 -4.50
C TYR A 87 3.72 7.79 -4.47
N ARG A 88 4.62 8.78 -4.60
CA ARG A 88 4.24 10.21 -4.66
C ARG A 88 3.30 10.51 -5.83
N THR A 89 3.47 9.82 -6.95
CA THR A 89 2.61 9.96 -8.14
C THR A 89 1.26 9.31 -7.92
N ILE A 90 1.23 8.04 -7.48
CA ILE A 90 -0.01 7.30 -7.21
C ILE A 90 -0.83 7.98 -6.11
N LYS A 91 -0.19 8.61 -5.12
CA LYS A 91 -0.88 9.38 -4.07
C LYS A 91 -1.76 10.50 -4.63
N LYS A 92 -1.41 11.07 -5.78
CA LYS A 92 -2.17 12.15 -6.44
C LYS A 92 -3.34 11.66 -7.30
N LEU A 93 -3.41 10.36 -7.61
CA LEU A 93 -4.47 9.80 -8.46
C LEU A 93 -5.83 9.80 -7.74
N PRO A 94 -6.92 10.19 -8.44
CA PRO A 94 -8.27 10.04 -7.91
C PRO A 94 -8.67 8.57 -7.90
N LYS A 95 -8.71 7.93 -6.71
CA LYS A 95 -8.96 6.48 -6.56
C LYS A 95 -10.45 6.10 -6.57
N GLY A 96 -11.35 7.06 -6.78
CA GLY A 96 -12.78 6.85 -6.61
C GLY A 96 -13.19 6.76 -5.14
N GLY A 97 -13.89 5.69 -4.76
CA GLY A 97 -14.43 5.49 -3.40
C GLY A 97 -13.69 4.44 -2.58
N LEU A 98 -13.65 4.63 -1.26
CA LEU A 98 -13.21 3.62 -0.30
C LEU A 98 -14.40 2.73 0.08
N LEU A 99 -14.51 1.56 -0.55
CA LEU A 99 -15.68 0.67 -0.41
C LEU A 99 -15.61 -0.28 0.80
N ARG A 100 -14.44 -0.41 1.43
CA ARG A 100 -14.24 -1.24 2.62
C ARG A 100 -13.30 -0.55 3.60
N GLY A 101 -13.81 -0.25 4.78
CA GLY A 101 -13.02 0.30 5.89
C GLY A 101 -13.72 0.12 7.22
N HIS A 102 -12.94 -0.07 8.29
CA HIS A 102 -13.44 -0.08 9.66
C HIS A 102 -13.13 1.26 10.29
N MET A 103 -14.14 1.97 10.78
CA MET A 103 -14.01 3.37 11.22
C MET A 103 -12.89 3.57 12.26
N ASN A 104 -12.70 2.59 13.16
CA ASN A 104 -11.66 2.60 14.19
C ASN A 104 -10.22 2.40 13.67
N THR A 105 -10.03 2.00 12.42
CA THR A 105 -8.70 1.77 11.82
C THR A 105 -8.35 2.72 10.68
N MET A 106 -9.26 3.63 10.33
CA MET A 106 -9.07 4.60 9.24
C MET A 106 -8.45 5.91 9.70
N CYS A 107 -8.45 6.17 11.01
CA CYS A 107 -7.89 7.38 11.59
C CYS A 107 -6.39 7.23 11.83
N ASP A 108 -5.65 8.33 11.66
CA ASP A 108 -4.25 8.39 12.02
C ASP A 108 -4.08 8.23 13.55
N VAL A 109 -3.24 7.28 13.96
CA VAL A 109 -3.07 6.94 15.38
C VAL A 109 -2.41 8.07 16.16
N GLU A 110 -1.49 8.82 15.55
CA GLU A 110 -0.86 9.98 16.18
C GLU A 110 -1.89 11.10 16.38
N PHE A 111 -2.77 11.32 15.40
CA PHE A 111 -3.90 12.24 15.56
C PHE A 111 -4.82 11.82 16.72
N ILE A 112 -5.24 10.56 16.78
CA ILE A 112 -6.09 10.05 17.87
C ILE A 112 -5.41 10.22 19.22
N TYR A 113 -4.11 9.90 19.31
CA TYR A 113 -3.34 10.03 20.54
C TYR A 113 -3.26 11.49 21.02
N ARG A 114 -2.92 12.42 20.11
CA ARG A 114 -2.89 13.86 20.44
C ARG A 114 -4.26 14.37 20.87
N LEU A 115 -5.31 14.00 20.14
CA LEU A 115 -6.68 14.36 20.49
C LEU A 115 -7.08 13.83 21.87
N ALA A 116 -6.65 12.62 22.23
CA ALA A 116 -6.91 12.06 23.55
C ALA A 116 -6.23 12.88 24.66
N LEU A 117 -4.98 13.34 24.44
CA LEU A 117 -4.24 14.17 25.40
C LEU A 117 -4.86 15.55 25.63
N ASP A 118 -5.70 16.05 24.72
CA ASP A 118 -6.43 17.31 24.90
C ASP A 118 -7.60 17.18 25.88
N TYR A 119 -8.01 15.96 26.24
CA TYR A 119 -9.05 15.75 27.25
C TYR A 119 -8.50 16.01 28.66
N PRO A 120 -9.30 16.57 29.58
CA PRO A 120 -8.85 16.92 30.92
C PRO A 120 -8.44 15.71 31.76
N ALA A 121 -8.98 14.53 31.46
CA ALA A 121 -8.59 13.28 32.08
C ALA A 121 -8.75 12.11 31.09
N ILE A 122 -7.85 11.13 31.17
CA ILE A 122 -7.91 9.87 30.42
C ILE A 122 -7.76 8.72 31.41
N HIS A 123 -8.71 7.79 31.39
CA HIS A 123 -8.60 6.54 32.14
C HIS A 123 -8.07 5.43 31.25
N VAL A 124 -7.13 4.64 31.77
CA VAL A 124 -6.59 3.46 31.09
C VAL A 124 -6.82 2.25 31.99
N ARG A 125 -7.45 1.21 31.45
CA ARG A 125 -7.66 -0.06 32.15
C ARG A 125 -7.18 -1.23 31.32
N VAL A 126 -6.96 -2.37 31.96
CA VAL A 126 -6.67 -3.64 31.31
C VAL A 126 -7.67 -4.69 31.81
N GLY A 127 -8.13 -5.57 30.92
CA GLY A 127 -9.14 -6.58 31.24
C GLY A 127 -8.63 -7.76 32.06
N SER A 128 -7.32 -7.86 32.28
CA SER A 128 -6.69 -8.93 33.05
C SER A 128 -5.49 -8.45 33.85
N ARG A 129 -5.05 -9.27 34.81
CA ARG A 129 -3.90 -8.97 35.67
C ARG A 129 -2.61 -8.94 34.85
N ILE A 130 -1.81 -7.90 35.02
CA ILE A 130 -0.47 -7.79 34.42
C ILE A 130 0.49 -8.72 35.18
N SER A 131 1.19 -9.58 34.45
CA SER A 131 2.21 -10.47 35.00
C SER A 131 3.51 -10.39 34.20
N PRO A 132 4.69 -10.47 34.82
CA PRO A 132 5.98 -10.28 34.14
C PRO A 132 6.24 -11.27 32.99
N ASN A 133 5.65 -12.46 33.04
CA ASN A 133 5.95 -13.57 32.13
C ASN A 133 4.81 -13.87 31.15
N ALA A 134 3.87 -12.95 30.96
CA ALA A 134 2.77 -13.12 30.01
C ALA A 134 2.71 -11.94 29.04
N PRO A 135 2.12 -12.14 27.83
CA PRO A 135 1.80 -11.03 26.94
C PRO A 135 0.96 -9.99 27.67
N LEU A 136 1.29 -8.71 27.47
CA LEU A 136 0.53 -7.62 28.05
C LEU A 136 -0.90 -7.63 27.47
N PRO A 137 -1.94 -7.55 28.32
CA PRO A 137 -3.30 -7.41 27.83
C PRO A 137 -3.47 -6.09 27.09
N LEU A 138 -4.37 -6.08 26.10
CA LEU A 138 -4.69 -4.85 25.38
C LEU A 138 -5.30 -3.82 26.35
N PRO A 139 -4.78 -2.59 26.37
CA PRO A 139 -5.36 -1.53 27.16
C PRO A 139 -6.66 -1.03 26.53
N GLU A 140 -7.59 -0.64 27.38
CA GLU A 140 -8.78 0.11 27.02
C GLU A 140 -8.64 1.55 27.51
N PHE A 141 -8.90 2.51 26.63
CA PHE A 141 -8.80 3.93 26.90
C PHE A 141 -10.20 4.55 26.98
N LYS A 142 -10.44 5.38 28.00
CA LYS A 142 -11.65 6.18 28.16
C LYS A 142 -11.28 7.64 28.44
N PRO A 143 -11.18 8.50 27.41
CA PRO A 143 -11.10 9.95 27.62
C PRO A 143 -12.40 10.44 28.26
N LEU A 144 -12.30 11.32 29.26
CA LEU A 144 -13.46 11.93 29.93
C LEU A 144 -13.67 13.35 29.45
N ALA A 145 -14.89 13.64 28.99
CA ALA A 145 -15.30 15.02 28.70
C ALA A 145 -15.19 15.90 29.96
N PRO A 146 -15.00 17.22 29.82
CA PRO A 146 -14.86 18.14 30.95
C PRO A 146 -15.97 18.03 32.00
N GLU A 147 -17.21 17.83 31.56
CA GLU A 147 -18.37 17.70 32.45
C GLU A 147 -18.27 16.45 33.31
N LEU A 148 -17.88 15.31 32.71
CA LEU A 148 -17.69 14.05 33.43
C LEU A 148 -16.46 14.10 34.34
N ALA A 149 -15.38 14.75 33.90
CA ALA A 149 -14.19 14.89 34.73
C ALA A 149 -14.48 15.67 36.02
N LEU A 150 -15.32 16.71 35.96
CA LEU A 150 -15.78 17.45 37.13
C LEU A 150 -16.68 16.62 38.05
N GLU A 151 -17.54 15.77 37.48
CA GLU A 151 -18.41 14.87 38.25
C GLU A 151 -17.59 13.89 39.11
N TYR A 152 -16.53 13.30 38.54
CA TYR A 152 -15.68 12.33 39.23
C TYR A 152 -14.53 12.95 40.06
N ALA A 153 -14.42 14.28 40.10
CA ALA A 153 -13.39 14.97 40.90
C ALA A 153 -13.80 15.21 42.36
N ASN A 154 -15.06 14.90 42.73
CA ASN A 154 -15.61 14.98 44.09
C ASN A 154 -15.81 13.60 44.69
#